data_AF-A0A3A5Y090-F1
#
_entry.id   AF-A0A3A5Y090-F1
#
_cell.length_a   1.000
_cell.length_b   1.000
_cell.length_c   1.000
_cell.angle_alpha   90.00
_cell.angle_beta   90.00
_cell.angle_gamma   90.00
#
_symmetry.space_group_name_H-M   'P 1'
#
loop_
_entity.id
_entity.type
_entity.pdbx_description
1 polymer ?
#
loop_
_entity_poly.entity_id
_entity_poly.type
_entity_poly.pdbx_seq_one_letter_code
_entity_poly.pdbx_strand_id
1 'polypeptide(L)'
;MKKIKFLNGISAVFALAVVALATTLTSCEKEEFNVNVTPTNAQAVISPIVLAIEDGVTTDVTGQATIAPAELTFTGNPTLAAKSVDVTASYNGLSATVTVKVPALQAGQFATLTPTIILQEEDAETKIVAESTKLEPVTDPKVKTWDNYELYWFDIPSFPYVVKEGAKVGAKKINTTDLIERAAIESFFNTLENTYEETTVTTPENKYKVYANSRTTASITYTVVTTEYKVVKKAVTKAETEPLASIEVDDYTTSTLFVLENQDIPGHGHSHGHGHGHGEGNAGGGVGELD
;
A
#
# COMPACT_ATOMS: atom_id res chain seq x y z
N MET A 1 27.02 95.38 34.88
CA MET A 1 25.96 96.32 35.31
C MET A 1 24.64 95.92 34.67
N LYS A 2 23.54 95.96 35.44
CA LYS A 2 22.08 95.91 35.10
C LYS A 2 21.59 94.68 34.29
N LYS A 3 21.03 93.65 34.94
CA LYS A 3 19.59 93.41 35.28
C LYS A 3 18.62 93.51 34.09
N ILE A 4 17.85 92.44 33.85
CA ILE A 4 16.37 92.41 33.85
C ILE A 4 15.90 90.94 34.00
N LYS A 5 14.93 90.75 34.90
CA LYS A 5 14.15 89.52 35.14
C LYS A 5 13.06 89.39 34.07
N PHE A 6 12.57 88.18 33.77
CA PHE A 6 11.14 87.86 33.88
C PHE A 6 10.94 86.33 33.75
N LEU A 7 10.22 85.77 34.73
CA LEU A 7 9.70 84.42 34.78
C LEU A 7 8.32 84.36 34.09
N ASN A 8 7.81 83.14 33.91
CA ASN A 8 6.48 82.69 33.47
C ASN A 8 6.51 82.26 31.99
N GLY A 9 6.34 81.00 31.62
CA GLY A 9 5.59 79.92 32.24
C GLY A 9 4.51 79.50 31.25
N ILE A 10 4.78 78.50 30.41
CA ILE A 10 3.77 77.73 29.67
C ILE A 10 4.23 76.27 29.71
N SER A 11 3.42 75.44 30.37
CA SER A 11 3.43 73.99 30.24
C SER A 11 3.13 73.61 28.78
N ALA A 12 4.12 73.14 28.05
CA ALA A 12 3.90 72.49 26.76
C ALA A 12 4.11 70.99 26.96
N VAL A 13 2.99 70.30 27.16
CA VAL A 13 2.89 68.85 27.05
C VAL A 13 3.41 68.46 25.65
N PHE A 14 4.52 67.72 25.59
CA PHE A 14 4.97 67.09 24.37
C PHE A 14 3.99 65.96 24.02
N ALA A 15 2.96 66.30 23.24
CA ALA A 15 2.14 65.32 22.55
C ALA A 15 3.00 64.72 21.42
N LEU A 16 3.41 63.46 21.60
CA LEU A 16 4.04 62.66 20.56
C LEU A 16 2.97 62.37 19.50
N ALA A 17 2.95 63.16 18.43
CA ALA A 17 2.15 62.87 17.26
C ALA A 17 2.72 61.64 16.57
N VAL A 18 2.12 60.48 16.82
CA VAL A 18 2.32 59.27 16.03
C VAL A 18 1.74 59.55 14.65
N VAL A 19 2.60 59.94 13.71
CA VAL A 19 2.25 59.90 12.29
C VAL A 19 2.19 58.42 11.93
N ALA A 20 0.98 57.87 11.94
CA ALA A 20 0.70 56.59 11.31
C ALA A 20 0.92 56.79 9.81
N LEU A 21 2.14 56.51 9.35
CA LEU A 21 2.40 56.25 7.95
C LEU A 21 1.63 54.97 7.63
N ALA A 22 0.39 55.13 7.15
CA ALA A 22 -0.37 54.06 6.54
C ALA A 22 0.39 53.68 5.25
N THR A 23 1.43 52.87 5.40
CA THR A 23 1.85 52.00 4.31
C THR A 23 0.63 51.14 4.03
N THR A 24 -0.08 51.46 2.95
CA THR A 24 -0.90 50.48 2.25
C THR A 24 0.06 49.40 1.81
N LEU A 25 0.39 48.49 2.73
CA LEU A 25 0.74 47.14 2.38
C LEU A 25 -0.50 46.69 1.62
N THR A 26 -0.43 46.70 0.29
CA THR A 26 -1.20 45.75 -0.49
C THR A 26 -0.88 44.43 0.18
N SER A 27 -1.79 43.96 1.02
CA SER A 27 -1.78 42.61 1.51
C SER A 27 -1.49 41.79 0.27
N CYS A 28 -0.31 41.16 0.19
CA CYS A 28 -0.26 39.88 -0.49
C CYS A 28 -1.26 39.06 0.30
N GLU A 29 -2.52 39.12 -0.12
CA GLU A 29 -3.48 38.08 0.16
C GLU A 29 -2.68 36.83 -0.14
N LYS A 30 -2.37 36.08 0.90
CA LYS A 30 -1.78 34.77 0.76
C LYS A 30 -2.92 34.02 0.09
N GLU A 31 -2.97 34.10 -1.24
CA GLU A 31 -3.86 33.29 -2.06
C GLU A 31 -3.46 31.88 -1.67
N GLU A 32 -4.25 31.29 -0.78
CA GLU A 32 -4.25 29.87 -0.52
C GLU A 32 -4.76 29.28 -1.83
N PHE A 33 -3.83 29.11 -2.78
CA PHE A 33 -4.08 28.41 -4.01
C PHE A 33 -4.30 26.95 -3.61
N ASN A 34 -5.52 26.63 -3.21
CA ASN A 34 -5.97 25.27 -3.03
C ASN A 34 -5.98 24.63 -4.42
N VAL A 35 -4.79 24.20 -4.87
CA VAL A 35 -4.67 23.25 -5.97
C VAL A 35 -5.45 22.02 -5.51
N ASN A 36 -6.61 21.81 -6.13
CA ASN A 36 -7.43 20.64 -5.86
C ASN A 36 -6.69 19.42 -6.42
N VAL A 37 -5.88 18.78 -5.57
CA VAL A 37 -5.20 17.53 -5.89
C VAL A 37 -6.26 16.44 -5.90
N THR A 38 -6.56 15.88 -7.07
CA THR A 38 -7.37 14.66 -7.14
C THR A 38 -6.50 13.51 -6.65
N PRO A 39 -6.79 12.92 -5.48
CA PRO A 39 -5.97 11.84 -4.94
C PRO A 39 -6.07 10.60 -5.82
N THR A 40 -4.96 9.89 -5.98
CA THR A 40 -4.96 8.59 -6.64
C THR A 40 -5.78 7.58 -5.82
N ASN A 41 -6.76 6.92 -6.43
CA ASN A 41 -7.59 5.92 -5.76
C ASN A 41 -6.76 4.72 -5.29
N ALA A 42 -7.05 4.24 -4.09
CA ALA A 42 -6.52 2.99 -3.55
C ALA A 42 -7.04 1.79 -4.34
N GLN A 43 -6.27 0.71 -4.41
CA GLN A 43 -6.70 -0.53 -5.05
C GLN A 43 -6.15 -1.77 -4.35
N ALA A 44 -6.95 -2.82 -4.29
CA ALA A 44 -6.53 -4.15 -3.87
C ALA A 44 -6.88 -5.18 -4.95
N VAL A 45 -5.98 -6.12 -5.21
CA VAL A 45 -6.18 -7.24 -6.13
C VAL A 45 -5.91 -8.54 -5.37
N ILE A 46 -6.81 -9.52 -5.46
CA ILE A 46 -6.56 -10.87 -4.94
C ILE A 46 -6.15 -11.78 -6.11
N SER A 47 -5.00 -12.43 -5.97
CA SER A 47 -4.39 -13.36 -6.93
C SER A 47 -4.04 -14.67 -6.22
N PRO A 48 -4.99 -15.61 -6.07
CA PRO A 48 -4.77 -16.83 -5.29
C PRO A 48 -3.77 -17.77 -5.97
N ILE A 49 -3.01 -18.49 -5.15
CA ILE A 49 -2.22 -19.67 -5.57
C ILE A 49 -3.06 -20.91 -5.27
N VAL A 50 -3.18 -21.84 -6.22
CA VAL A 50 -4.02 -23.02 -6.06
C VAL A 50 -3.20 -24.30 -6.21
N LEU A 51 -3.18 -25.11 -5.15
CA LEU A 51 -2.49 -26.39 -5.13
C LEU A 51 -3.52 -27.52 -5.09
N ALA A 52 -3.46 -28.45 -6.03
CA ALA A 52 -4.31 -29.64 -6.04
C ALA A 52 -3.53 -30.87 -5.58
N ILE A 53 -4.15 -31.66 -4.70
CA ILE A 53 -3.60 -32.92 -4.19
C ILE A 53 -4.49 -34.07 -4.68
N GLU A 54 -3.96 -34.84 -5.62
CA GLU A 54 -4.62 -36.01 -6.21
C GLU A 54 -3.68 -37.21 -6.07
N ASP A 55 -4.17 -38.33 -5.52
CA ASP A 55 -3.40 -39.58 -5.35
C ASP A 55 -2.02 -39.40 -4.67
N GLY A 56 -1.92 -38.46 -3.72
CA GLY A 56 -0.69 -38.15 -3.01
C GLY A 56 0.31 -37.29 -3.80
N VAL A 57 -0.05 -36.80 -4.98
CA VAL A 57 0.76 -35.86 -5.77
C VAL A 57 0.17 -34.46 -5.63
N THR A 58 1.01 -33.50 -5.26
CA THR A 58 0.65 -32.07 -5.20
C THR A 58 1.12 -31.35 -6.45
N THR A 59 0.18 -30.72 -7.15
CA THR A 59 0.43 -29.95 -8.38
C THR A 59 -0.02 -28.50 -8.20
N ASP A 60 0.77 -27.55 -8.69
CA ASP A 60 0.33 -26.16 -8.84
C ASP A 60 -0.61 -26.06 -10.05
N VAL A 61 -1.86 -25.72 -9.78
CA VAL A 61 -2.94 -25.59 -10.77
C VAL A 61 -3.46 -24.15 -10.83
N THR A 62 -2.70 -23.17 -10.36
CA THR A 62 -3.11 -21.75 -10.30
C THR A 62 -3.62 -21.24 -11.65
N GLY A 63 -2.94 -21.55 -12.75
CA GLY A 63 -3.35 -21.16 -14.10
C GLY A 63 -4.47 -22.01 -14.73
N GLN A 64 -4.95 -23.05 -14.04
CA GLN A 64 -5.93 -24.01 -14.55
C GLN A 64 -7.22 -24.06 -13.72
N ALA A 65 -7.15 -23.69 -12.44
CA ALA A 65 -8.28 -23.69 -11.53
C ALA A 65 -9.31 -22.62 -11.91
N THR A 66 -10.59 -22.93 -11.68
CA THR A 66 -11.66 -21.94 -11.77
C THR A 66 -11.76 -21.19 -10.44
N ILE A 67 -11.72 -19.86 -10.49
CA ILE A 67 -11.80 -19.00 -9.30
C ILE A 67 -13.15 -18.29 -9.25
N ALA A 68 -13.75 -18.26 -8.07
CA ALA A 68 -14.96 -17.50 -7.77
C ALA A 68 -14.75 -16.62 -6.51
N PRO A 69 -15.25 -15.37 -6.49
CA PRO A 69 -15.88 -14.67 -7.60
C PRO A 69 -14.88 -14.32 -8.71
N ALA A 70 -15.39 -14.05 -9.92
CA ALA A 70 -14.55 -13.68 -11.07
C ALA A 70 -13.89 -12.30 -10.92
N GLU A 71 -14.54 -11.38 -10.19
CA GLU A 71 -14.00 -10.05 -9.91
C GLU A 71 -13.30 -10.03 -8.55
N LEU A 72 -11.97 -9.92 -8.58
CA LEU A 72 -11.11 -9.88 -7.41
C LEU A 72 -10.29 -8.58 -7.31
N THR A 73 -10.68 -7.56 -8.08
CA THR A 73 -10.10 -6.22 -8.03
C THR A 73 -11.06 -5.26 -7.33
N PHE A 74 -10.56 -4.52 -6.35
CA PHE A 74 -11.34 -3.59 -5.55
C PHE A 74 -10.70 -2.20 -5.62
N THR A 75 -11.44 -1.21 -6.09
CA THR A 75 -10.96 0.17 -6.19
C THR A 75 -11.71 1.06 -5.21
N GLY A 76 -10.95 1.85 -4.43
CA GLY A 76 -11.48 2.82 -3.48
C GLY A 76 -11.85 4.15 -4.13
N ASN A 77 -12.43 5.06 -3.33
CA ASN A 77 -12.72 6.43 -3.75
C ASN A 77 -12.63 7.41 -2.55
N PRO A 78 -11.45 8.00 -2.28
CA PRO A 78 -10.14 7.57 -2.76
C PRO A 78 -9.53 6.47 -1.87
N THR A 79 -10.08 6.25 -0.68
CA THR A 79 -9.67 5.18 0.24
C THR A 79 -10.47 3.90 -0.02
N LEU A 80 -9.91 2.75 0.35
CA LEU A 80 -10.61 1.46 0.38
C LEU A 80 -10.83 1.04 1.84
N ALA A 81 -12.08 0.76 2.22
CA ALA A 81 -12.37 0.20 3.54
C ALA A 81 -11.97 -1.28 3.61
N ALA A 82 -11.53 -1.73 4.79
CA ALA A 82 -11.25 -3.14 5.03
C ALA A 82 -12.50 -3.99 4.80
N LYS A 83 -12.32 -5.19 4.24
CA LYS A 83 -13.41 -6.15 4.00
C LYS A 83 -12.89 -7.58 3.97
N SER A 84 -13.80 -8.53 4.05
CA SER A 84 -13.50 -9.95 3.85
C SER A 84 -14.19 -10.46 2.60
N VAL A 85 -13.49 -11.30 1.84
CA VAL A 85 -13.97 -11.87 0.58
C VAL A 85 -13.72 -13.36 0.62
N ASP A 86 -14.77 -14.15 0.42
CA ASP A 86 -14.62 -15.59 0.25
C ASP A 86 -14.18 -15.88 -1.19
N VAL A 87 -13.04 -16.55 -1.33
CA VAL A 87 -12.46 -16.95 -2.60
C VAL A 87 -12.49 -18.46 -2.68
N THR A 88 -13.24 -18.97 -3.65
CA THR A 88 -13.36 -20.40 -3.93
C THR A 88 -12.55 -20.75 -5.15
N ALA A 89 -11.68 -21.75 -5.03
CA ALA A 89 -11.03 -22.37 -6.18
C ALA A 89 -11.63 -23.77 -6.41
N SER A 90 -11.73 -24.15 -7.69
CA SER A 90 -12.17 -25.49 -8.07
C SER A 90 -11.35 -26.04 -9.24
N TYR A 91 -11.01 -27.33 -9.17
CA TYR A 91 -10.22 -28.04 -10.18
C TYR A 91 -10.54 -29.54 -10.09
N ASN A 92 -10.76 -30.21 -11.23
CA ASN A 92 -11.06 -31.66 -11.30
C ASN A 92 -12.13 -32.17 -10.31
N GLY A 93 -13.15 -31.36 -10.00
CA GLY A 93 -14.20 -31.73 -9.04
C GLY A 93 -13.84 -31.49 -7.57
N LEU A 94 -12.59 -31.12 -7.26
CA LEU A 94 -12.19 -30.60 -5.96
C LEU A 94 -12.57 -29.12 -5.83
N SER A 95 -12.87 -28.69 -4.61
CA SER A 95 -13.15 -27.29 -4.31
C SER A 95 -12.77 -26.94 -2.87
N ALA A 96 -12.26 -25.74 -2.66
CA ALA A 96 -12.02 -25.18 -1.34
C ALA A 96 -12.24 -23.67 -1.36
N THR A 97 -12.67 -23.14 -0.22
CA THR A 97 -12.92 -21.71 -0.03
C THR A 97 -12.03 -21.18 1.07
N VAL A 98 -11.40 -20.03 0.83
CA VAL A 98 -10.65 -19.28 1.83
C VAL A 98 -11.23 -17.88 1.98
N THR A 99 -11.36 -17.40 3.22
CA THR A 99 -11.78 -16.02 3.47
C THR A 99 -10.55 -15.11 3.51
N VAL A 100 -10.43 -14.23 2.53
CA VAL A 100 -9.32 -13.27 2.38
C VAL A 100 -9.69 -11.95 3.05
N LYS A 101 -8.84 -11.48 3.97
CA LYS A 101 -8.99 -10.18 4.62
C LYS A 101 -8.29 -9.09 3.79
N VAL A 102 -9.07 -8.32 3.04
CA VAL A 102 -8.58 -7.12 2.33
C VAL A 102 -8.40 -6.00 3.35
N PRO A 103 -7.18 -5.43 3.50
CA PRO A 103 -6.93 -4.37 4.48
C PRO A 103 -7.59 -3.05 4.06
N ALA A 104 -7.73 -2.13 5.02
CA ALA A 104 -8.05 -0.75 4.69
C ALA A 104 -6.85 -0.09 4.00
N LEU A 105 -7.09 0.63 2.91
CA LEU A 105 -6.05 1.30 2.14
C LEU A 105 -6.33 2.80 2.03
N GLN A 106 -5.28 3.58 2.22
CA GLN A 106 -5.28 5.03 1.97
C GLN A 106 -5.13 5.32 0.47
N ALA A 107 -5.44 6.55 0.07
CA ALA A 107 -5.18 7.00 -1.30
C ALA A 107 -3.72 6.72 -1.72
N GLY A 108 -3.52 6.32 -2.97
CA GLY A 108 -2.20 5.98 -3.53
C GLY A 108 -1.63 4.63 -3.07
N GLN A 109 -2.37 3.83 -2.29
CA GLN A 109 -1.97 2.48 -1.92
C GLN A 109 -2.52 1.42 -2.88
N PHE A 110 -1.66 0.49 -3.27
CA PHE A 110 -1.95 -0.62 -4.17
C PHE A 110 -1.49 -1.92 -3.53
N ALA A 111 -2.43 -2.79 -3.17
CA ALA A 111 -2.15 -4.07 -2.54
C ALA A 111 -2.43 -5.25 -3.50
N THR A 112 -1.49 -6.17 -3.62
CA THR A 112 -1.71 -7.49 -4.21
C THR A 112 -1.74 -8.51 -3.07
N LEU A 113 -2.82 -9.29 -2.96
CA LEU A 113 -3.01 -10.32 -1.96
C LEU A 113 -2.96 -11.70 -2.59
N THR A 114 -2.17 -12.63 -2.04
CA THR A 114 -1.88 -13.92 -2.67
C THR A 114 -2.15 -15.09 -1.71
N PRO A 115 -3.42 -15.40 -1.42
CA PRO A 115 -3.76 -16.52 -0.55
C PRO A 115 -3.46 -17.86 -1.22
N THR A 116 -2.97 -18.82 -0.45
CA THR A 116 -2.79 -20.21 -0.90
C THR A 116 -4.07 -21.02 -0.62
N ILE A 117 -4.63 -21.65 -1.65
CA ILE A 117 -5.82 -22.50 -1.57
C ILE A 117 -5.40 -23.94 -1.89
N ILE A 118 -5.63 -24.86 -0.95
CA ILE A 118 -5.32 -26.28 -1.12
C ILE A 118 -6.61 -27.04 -1.44
N LEU A 119 -6.62 -27.69 -2.59
CA LEU A 119 -7.69 -28.57 -3.07
C LEU A 119 -7.30 -30.01 -2.77
N GLN A 120 -8.12 -30.70 -1.98
CA GLN A 120 -7.88 -32.10 -1.61
C GLN A 120 -9.21 -32.82 -1.38
N GLU A 121 -9.31 -34.08 -1.80
CA GLU A 121 -10.49 -34.91 -1.56
C GLU A 121 -10.82 -35.00 -0.07
N GLU A 122 -12.11 -34.93 0.29
CA GLU A 122 -12.57 -34.97 1.69
C GLU A 122 -12.16 -36.28 2.40
N ASP A 123 -12.03 -37.36 1.66
CA ASP A 123 -11.72 -38.71 2.13
C ASP A 123 -10.31 -39.23 1.84
N ALA A 124 -9.42 -38.36 1.38
CA ALA A 124 -8.00 -38.63 1.34
C ALA A 124 -7.47 -39.21 2.68
N GLU A 125 -6.61 -40.22 2.58
CA GLU A 125 -5.99 -40.91 3.73
C GLU A 125 -5.14 -39.98 4.58
N THR A 126 -4.54 -38.96 3.96
CA THR A 126 -3.80 -37.89 4.63
C THR A 126 -4.46 -36.55 4.37
N LYS A 127 -4.34 -35.64 5.33
CA LYS A 127 -4.92 -34.29 5.27
C LYS A 127 -3.87 -33.26 5.56
N ILE A 128 -3.92 -32.16 4.82
CA ILE A 128 -3.14 -30.96 5.13
C ILE A 128 -3.97 -30.08 6.06
N VAL A 129 -3.37 -29.71 7.19
CA VAL A 129 -3.91 -28.73 8.13
C VAL A 129 -2.94 -27.56 8.17
N ALA A 130 -3.47 -26.34 7.99
CA ALA A 130 -2.68 -25.12 8.07
C ALA A 130 -3.04 -24.35 9.35
N GLU A 131 -2.04 -23.97 10.11
CA GLU A 131 -2.17 -23.16 11.32
C GLU A 131 -1.28 -21.92 11.20
N SER A 132 -1.89 -20.75 11.02
CA SER A 132 -1.16 -19.49 10.98
C SER A 132 -0.91 -18.96 12.39
N THR A 133 0.33 -18.59 12.69
CA THR A 133 0.75 -18.23 14.06
C THR A 133 1.19 -16.78 14.19
N LYS A 134 1.66 -16.14 13.12
CA LYS A 134 2.25 -14.79 13.19
C LYS A 134 2.02 -13.97 11.93
N LEU A 135 1.68 -12.70 12.08
CA LEU A 135 1.61 -11.71 11.01
C LEU A 135 2.64 -10.62 11.27
N GLU A 136 3.60 -10.43 10.36
CA GLU A 136 4.62 -9.38 10.46
C GLU A 136 4.67 -8.53 9.19
N PRO A 137 4.42 -7.21 9.28
CA PRO A 137 4.71 -6.31 8.18
C PRO A 137 6.22 -6.10 8.05
N VAL A 138 6.75 -6.32 6.86
CA VAL A 138 8.15 -6.09 6.47
C VAL A 138 8.18 -5.03 5.39
N THR A 139 8.64 -3.82 5.71
CA THR A 139 8.81 -2.74 4.73
C THR A 139 10.14 -2.88 4.01
N ASP A 140 10.15 -2.72 2.68
CA ASP A 140 11.40 -2.63 1.92
C ASP A 140 12.16 -1.37 2.35
N PRO A 141 13.46 -1.49 2.69
CA PRO A 141 14.28 -0.33 3.05
C PRO A 141 14.43 0.71 1.93
N LYS A 142 14.10 0.40 0.67
CA LYS A 142 14.29 1.29 -0.49
C LYS A 142 13.05 2.16 -0.75
N VAL A 143 13.07 3.38 -0.21
CA VAL A 143 12.11 4.44 -0.55
C VAL A 143 12.64 5.26 -1.75
N LYS A 144 11.83 5.39 -2.81
CA LYS A 144 12.11 6.35 -3.90
C LYS A 144 11.52 7.71 -3.54
N THR A 145 12.26 8.77 -3.80
CA THR A 145 11.86 10.15 -3.48
C THR A 145 12.07 11.02 -4.71
N TRP A 146 11.07 11.84 -5.03
CA TRP A 146 11.15 12.89 -6.03
C TRP A 146 10.77 14.22 -5.38
N ASP A 147 11.73 15.13 -5.30
CA ASP A 147 11.50 16.49 -4.83
C ASP A 147 11.31 17.42 -6.02
N ASN A 148 10.36 18.34 -5.89
CA ASN A 148 10.12 19.38 -6.86
C ASN A 148 10.15 20.74 -6.17
N TYR A 149 11.25 21.47 -6.33
CA TYR A 149 11.42 22.83 -5.81
C TYR A 149 10.84 23.90 -6.77
N GLU A 150 10.35 23.49 -7.93
CA GLU A 150 9.81 24.38 -8.95
C GLU A 150 8.33 24.71 -8.70
N LEU A 151 7.86 25.77 -9.37
CA LEU A 151 6.48 26.24 -9.28
C LEU A 151 5.49 25.45 -10.14
N TYR A 152 5.95 24.43 -10.89
CA TYR A 152 5.14 23.63 -11.81
C TYR A 152 5.26 22.14 -11.49
N TRP A 153 4.18 21.38 -11.67
CA TRP A 153 4.18 19.93 -11.48
C TRP A 153 4.75 19.20 -12.71
N PHE A 154 5.24 17.96 -12.50
CA PHE A 154 5.63 17.06 -13.59
C PHE A 154 5.16 15.62 -13.34
N ASP A 155 4.98 14.83 -14.40
CA ASP A 155 4.66 13.40 -14.30
C ASP A 155 5.91 12.59 -13.95
N ILE A 156 5.76 11.61 -13.07
CA ILE A 156 6.82 10.65 -12.76
C ILE A 156 6.83 9.59 -13.86
N PRO A 157 7.98 9.36 -14.55
CA PRO A 157 8.13 8.24 -15.47
C PRO A 157 7.84 6.92 -14.78
N SER A 158 7.44 5.91 -15.56
CA SER A 158 7.20 4.57 -15.01
C SER A 158 8.42 4.06 -14.23
N PHE A 159 8.18 3.41 -13.08
CA PHE A 159 9.25 2.90 -12.25
C PHE A 159 8.98 1.46 -11.79
N PRO A 160 10.03 0.62 -11.66
CA PRO A 160 9.87 -0.75 -11.22
C PRO A 160 9.76 -0.87 -9.69
N TYR A 161 9.02 -1.87 -9.23
CA TYR A 161 8.95 -2.36 -7.86
C TYR A 161 8.79 -3.89 -7.85
N VAL A 162 9.14 -4.55 -6.75
CA VAL A 162 9.12 -6.02 -6.65
C VAL A 162 7.89 -6.48 -5.87
N VAL A 163 7.05 -7.30 -6.49
CA VAL A 163 5.98 -8.04 -5.82
C VAL A 163 6.53 -9.39 -5.39
N LYS A 164 6.26 -9.78 -4.15
CA LYS A 164 6.61 -11.10 -3.60
C LYS A 164 5.32 -11.85 -3.29
N GLU A 165 5.31 -13.12 -3.64
CA GLU A 165 4.18 -14.02 -3.42
C GLU A 165 4.65 -15.45 -3.08
N GLY A 166 3.71 -16.26 -2.60
CA GLY A 166 3.96 -17.66 -2.25
C GLY A 166 4.68 -17.87 -0.92
N ALA A 167 5.07 -19.12 -0.70
CA ALA A 167 5.57 -19.62 0.58
C ALA A 167 7.08 -19.81 0.55
N LYS A 168 7.80 -19.04 1.37
CA LYS A 168 9.23 -19.27 1.58
C LYS A 168 9.41 -20.30 2.69
N VAL A 169 9.82 -21.51 2.32
CA VAL A 169 9.86 -22.65 3.25
C VAL A 169 11.05 -22.58 4.22
N GLY A 170 10.77 -22.96 5.47
CA GLY A 170 11.76 -23.18 6.51
C GLY A 170 12.19 -24.65 6.61
N ALA A 171 12.48 -25.09 7.83
CA ALA A 171 12.92 -26.47 8.08
C ALA A 171 11.77 -27.47 7.96
N LYS A 172 11.96 -28.51 7.14
CA LYS A 172 11.02 -29.62 6.97
C LYS A 172 11.22 -30.64 8.11
N LYS A 173 10.14 -31.05 8.78
CA LYS A 173 10.13 -32.15 9.76
C LYS A 173 9.27 -33.29 9.23
N ILE A 174 9.87 -34.46 9.00
CA ILE A 174 9.17 -35.66 8.52
C ILE A 174 9.38 -36.77 9.55
N ASN A 175 8.27 -37.28 10.11
CA ASN A 175 8.27 -38.26 11.20
C ASN A 175 7.90 -39.68 10.72
N THR A 176 7.35 -39.83 9.52
CA THR A 176 7.00 -41.13 8.95
C THR A 176 8.18 -41.81 8.23
N THR A 177 8.23 -43.13 8.28
CA THR A 177 9.16 -43.96 7.49
C THR A 177 8.47 -44.67 6.33
N ASP A 178 7.14 -44.56 6.21
CA ASP A 178 6.40 -45.12 5.08
C ASP A 178 6.77 -44.36 3.80
N LEU A 179 7.15 -45.10 2.76
CA LEU A 179 7.67 -44.51 1.52
C LEU A 179 6.59 -43.77 0.73
N ILE A 180 5.34 -44.22 0.80
CA ILE A 180 4.22 -43.61 0.08
C ILE A 180 3.81 -42.31 0.77
N GLU A 181 3.65 -42.35 2.09
CA GLU A 181 3.36 -41.15 2.89
C GLU A 181 4.47 -40.11 2.74
N ARG A 182 5.73 -40.54 2.81
CA ARG A 182 6.87 -39.66 2.63
C ARG A 182 6.91 -39.02 1.25
N ALA A 183 6.64 -39.79 0.19
CA ALA A 183 6.59 -39.24 -1.16
C ALA A 183 5.48 -38.17 -1.30
N ALA A 184 4.30 -38.40 -0.71
CA ALA A 184 3.22 -37.43 -0.74
C ALA A 184 3.54 -36.15 0.05
N ILE A 185 4.16 -36.29 1.23
CA ILE A 185 4.63 -35.17 2.05
C ILE A 185 5.69 -34.36 1.31
N GLU A 186 6.68 -35.03 0.72
CA GLU A 186 7.74 -34.37 -0.04
C GLU A 186 7.16 -33.69 -1.29
N SER A 187 6.18 -34.29 -1.97
CA SER A 187 5.46 -33.67 -3.07
C SER A 187 4.79 -32.37 -2.63
N PHE A 188 4.04 -32.38 -1.53
CA PHE A 188 3.40 -31.17 -0.99
C PHE A 188 4.42 -30.09 -0.62
N PHE A 189 5.44 -30.44 0.16
CA PHE A 189 6.44 -29.46 0.62
C PHE A 189 7.27 -28.86 -0.53
N ASN A 190 7.62 -29.66 -1.53
CA ASN A 190 8.37 -29.17 -2.69
C ASN A 190 7.50 -28.28 -3.58
N THR A 191 6.23 -28.64 -3.78
CA THR A 191 5.31 -27.77 -4.53
C THR A 191 5.07 -26.46 -3.79
N LEU A 192 4.91 -26.48 -2.47
CA LEU A 192 4.81 -25.28 -1.65
C LEU A 192 6.05 -24.39 -1.76
N GLU A 193 7.25 -24.97 -1.69
CA GLU A 193 8.53 -24.26 -1.89
C GLU A 193 8.63 -23.58 -3.26
N ASN A 194 8.12 -24.24 -4.29
CA ASN A 194 8.14 -23.72 -5.66
C ASN A 194 7.12 -22.59 -5.90
N THR A 195 6.21 -22.33 -4.96
CA THR A 195 5.26 -21.20 -5.09
C THR A 195 5.90 -19.84 -4.86
N TYR A 196 7.07 -19.78 -4.21
CA TYR A 196 7.71 -18.50 -3.92
C TYR A 196 8.29 -17.86 -5.17
N GLU A 197 7.78 -16.68 -5.52
CA GLU A 197 8.25 -15.89 -6.65
C GLU A 197 8.49 -14.42 -6.29
N GLU A 198 9.48 -13.82 -6.95
CA GLU A 198 9.72 -12.38 -6.92
C GLU A 198 9.56 -11.80 -8.33
N THR A 199 8.49 -11.05 -8.55
CA THR A 199 8.15 -10.48 -9.86
C THR A 199 8.40 -8.98 -9.86
N THR A 200 9.18 -8.50 -10.84
CA THR A 200 9.35 -7.05 -11.06
C THR A 200 8.16 -6.51 -11.87
N VAL A 201 7.38 -5.64 -11.24
CA VAL A 201 6.25 -4.94 -11.86
C VAL A 201 6.63 -3.49 -12.10
N THR A 202 6.12 -2.89 -13.17
CA THR A 202 6.36 -1.48 -13.50
C THR A 202 5.06 -0.69 -13.34
N THR A 203 5.13 0.49 -12.73
CA THR A 203 3.97 1.37 -12.61
C THR A 203 3.51 1.85 -13.99
N PRO A 204 2.21 2.11 -14.21
CA PRO A 204 1.76 2.74 -15.45
C PRO A 204 2.46 4.08 -15.68
N GLU A 205 2.72 4.40 -16.94
CA GLU A 205 3.36 5.65 -17.35
C GLU A 205 2.50 6.85 -16.94
N ASN A 206 3.14 7.90 -16.42
CA ASN A 206 2.52 9.17 -16.03
C ASN A 206 1.33 9.04 -15.07
N LYS A 207 1.26 7.94 -14.30
CA LYS A 207 0.19 7.72 -13.31
C LYS A 207 0.31 8.65 -12.10
N TYR A 208 1.53 8.96 -11.69
CA TYR A 208 1.82 9.76 -10.51
C TYR A 208 2.50 11.07 -10.91
N LYS A 209 2.33 12.08 -10.07
CA LYS A 209 2.85 13.43 -10.26
C LYS A 209 3.73 13.83 -9.09
N VAL A 210 4.65 14.75 -9.36
CA VAL A 210 5.30 15.55 -8.32
C VAL A 210 4.77 16.96 -8.46
N TYR A 211 3.95 17.38 -7.49
CA TYR A 211 3.35 18.71 -7.50
C TYR A 211 4.40 19.79 -7.25
N ALA A 212 4.06 21.03 -7.62
CA ALA A 212 4.92 22.17 -7.40
C ALA A 212 5.24 22.38 -5.91
N ASN A 213 6.50 22.67 -5.58
CA ASN A 213 7.00 22.79 -4.20
C ASN A 213 6.68 21.58 -3.30
N SER A 214 6.65 20.37 -3.87
CA SER A 214 6.25 19.17 -3.14
C SER A 214 7.23 18.02 -3.34
N ARG A 215 7.09 17.03 -2.47
CA ARG A 215 7.73 15.73 -2.53
C ARG A 215 6.72 14.67 -2.89
N THR A 216 7.11 13.74 -3.74
CA THR A 216 6.43 12.45 -3.89
C THR A 216 7.36 11.35 -3.41
N THR A 217 6.86 10.42 -2.60
CA THR A 217 7.61 9.21 -2.21
C THR A 217 6.89 7.95 -2.65
N ALA A 218 7.67 6.92 -2.96
CA ALA A 218 7.16 5.57 -3.20
C ALA A 218 7.91 4.57 -2.32
N SER A 219 7.16 3.70 -1.65
CA SER A 219 7.68 2.62 -0.82
C SER A 219 6.88 1.34 -1.04
N ILE A 220 7.45 0.19 -0.73
CA ILE A 220 6.74 -1.08 -0.77
C ILE A 220 6.82 -1.77 0.58
N THR A 221 5.69 -2.30 1.05
CA THR A 221 5.59 -3.10 2.28
C THR A 221 5.03 -4.46 1.96
N TYR A 222 5.63 -5.50 2.53
CA TYR A 222 5.19 -6.87 2.46
C TYR A 222 4.50 -7.25 3.77
N THR A 223 3.43 -8.03 3.71
CA THR A 223 2.87 -8.70 4.89
C THR A 223 3.26 -10.16 4.82
N VAL A 224 4.11 -10.58 5.76
CA VAL A 224 4.55 -11.96 5.88
C VAL A 224 3.75 -12.66 6.97
N VAL A 225 3.24 -13.85 6.67
CA VAL A 225 2.49 -14.69 7.60
C VAL A 225 3.26 -15.96 7.84
N THR A 226 3.66 -16.22 9.08
CA THR A 226 4.25 -17.51 9.42
C THR A 226 3.12 -18.52 9.59
N THR A 227 3.13 -19.55 8.74
CA THR A 227 2.15 -20.64 8.75
C THR A 227 2.84 -21.97 8.97
N GLU A 228 2.34 -22.76 9.92
CA GLU A 228 2.72 -24.16 10.07
C GLU A 228 1.74 -25.03 9.30
N TYR A 229 2.24 -25.76 8.31
CA TYR A 229 1.49 -26.81 7.63
C TYR A 229 1.81 -28.16 8.26
N LYS A 230 0.78 -28.90 8.67
CA LYS A 230 0.87 -30.25 9.23
C LYS A 230 0.21 -31.24 8.28
N VAL A 231 0.87 -32.37 8.06
CA VAL A 231 0.30 -33.53 7.36
C VAL A 231 -0.15 -34.52 8.41
N VAL A 232 -1.45 -34.80 8.48
CA VAL A 232 -2.06 -35.70 9.46
C VAL A 232 -2.75 -36.87 8.76
N LYS A 233 -2.78 -38.05 9.39
CA LYS A 233 -3.64 -39.14 8.90
C LYS A 233 -5.10 -38.82 9.19
N LYS A 234 -5.98 -39.15 8.25
CA LYS A 234 -7.43 -39.15 8.48
C LYS A 234 -7.74 -40.22 9.53
N ALA A 235 -8.05 -39.80 10.75
CA ALA A 235 -8.31 -40.72 11.85
C ALA A 235 -9.67 -41.42 11.67
N VAL A 236 -9.72 -42.75 11.70
CA VAL A 236 -10.98 -43.52 11.87
C VAL A 236 -11.39 -43.59 13.34
N THR A 237 -10.46 -43.36 14.29
CA THR A 237 -10.75 -43.29 15.73
C THR A 237 -9.90 -42.21 16.42
N LYS A 238 -10.54 -41.58 17.40
CA LYS A 238 -10.23 -40.28 18.02
C LYS A 238 -9.02 -40.30 18.97
N ALA A 239 -7.86 -40.76 18.50
CA ALA A 239 -6.58 -40.51 19.17
C ALA A 239 -5.84 -39.47 18.34
N GLU A 240 -5.47 -38.36 18.97
CA GLU A 240 -4.58 -37.33 18.40
C GLU A 240 -3.23 -37.99 18.09
N THR A 241 -3.11 -38.57 16.90
CA THR A 241 -1.85 -39.07 16.38
C THR A 241 -0.97 -37.87 16.05
N GLU A 242 0.30 -37.92 16.48
CA GLU A 242 1.32 -36.95 16.06
C GLU A 242 1.30 -36.77 14.53
N PRO A 243 1.51 -35.54 14.03
CA PRO A 243 1.53 -35.28 12.60
C PRO A 243 2.64 -36.09 11.92
N LEU A 244 2.36 -36.63 10.73
CA LEU A 244 3.32 -37.35 9.91
C LEU A 244 4.48 -36.44 9.49
N ALA A 245 4.19 -35.16 9.30
CA ALA A 245 5.17 -34.13 9.02
C ALA A 245 4.63 -32.74 9.38
N SER A 246 5.56 -31.81 9.58
CA SER A 246 5.25 -30.39 9.61
C SER A 246 6.32 -29.56 8.89
N ILE A 247 5.91 -28.40 8.41
CA ILE A 247 6.79 -27.38 7.83
C ILE A 247 6.30 -26.01 8.26
N GLU A 248 7.23 -25.17 8.72
CA GLU A 248 6.98 -23.75 8.93
C GLU A 248 7.39 -22.99 7.68
N VAL A 249 6.53 -22.07 7.23
CA VAL A 249 6.78 -21.24 6.06
C VAL A 249 6.48 -19.78 6.36
N ASP A 250 7.21 -18.89 5.68
CA ASP A 250 6.89 -17.47 5.60
C ASP A 250 6.09 -17.20 4.33
N ASP A 251 4.77 -17.08 4.46
CA ASP A 251 3.86 -16.78 3.37
C ASP A 251 3.86 -15.28 3.08
N TYR A 252 4.28 -14.89 1.88
CA TYR A 252 4.19 -13.52 1.40
C TYR A 252 2.76 -13.28 0.91
N THR A 253 1.88 -12.91 1.83
CA THR A 253 0.44 -12.83 1.56
C THR A 253 0.00 -11.50 0.98
N THR A 254 0.78 -10.43 1.16
CA THR A 254 0.45 -9.13 0.60
C THR A 254 1.69 -8.35 0.21
N SER A 255 1.67 -7.75 -0.98
CA SER A 255 2.62 -6.73 -1.42
C SER A 255 1.88 -5.40 -1.61
N THR A 256 2.23 -4.37 -0.83
CA THR A 256 1.58 -3.05 -0.88
C THR A 256 2.56 -1.98 -1.37
N LEU A 257 2.37 -1.49 -2.59
CA LEU A 257 3.00 -0.26 -3.06
C LEU A 257 2.25 0.94 -2.46
N PHE A 258 2.98 1.86 -1.85
CA PHE A 258 2.45 3.11 -1.34
C PHE A 258 3.14 4.28 -2.02
N VAL A 259 2.37 5.07 -2.79
CA VAL A 259 2.82 6.32 -3.37
C VAL A 259 2.12 7.48 -2.67
N LEU A 260 2.90 8.32 -2.02
CA LEU A 260 2.45 9.53 -1.35
C LEU A 260 2.84 10.74 -2.19
N GLU A 261 1.85 11.34 -2.84
CA GLU A 261 2.02 12.55 -3.65
C GLU A 261 1.81 13.80 -2.78
N ASN A 262 2.40 14.92 -3.21
CA ASN A 262 2.16 16.25 -2.61
C ASN A 262 2.54 16.35 -1.11
N GLN A 263 3.65 15.75 -0.71
CA GLN A 263 4.20 15.87 0.64
C GLN A 263 5.02 17.16 0.78
N ASP A 264 5.13 17.69 1.99
CA ASP A 264 6.07 18.79 2.27
C ASP A 264 7.51 18.34 2.04
N ILE A 265 8.31 19.23 1.45
CA ILE A 265 9.77 19.03 1.36
C ILE A 265 10.39 19.49 2.69
N PRO A 266 11.05 18.62 3.48
CA PRO A 266 11.63 19.00 4.76
C PRO A 266 12.62 20.16 4.63
N GLY A 267 12.39 21.23 5.41
CA GLY A 267 13.23 22.43 5.39
C GLY A 267 12.91 23.42 4.26
N HIS A 268 11.92 23.12 3.41
CA HIS A 268 11.41 24.04 2.39
C HIS A 268 10.19 24.80 2.94
N GLY A 269 10.18 26.12 2.80
CA GLY A 269 9.25 27.00 3.51
C GLY A 269 8.15 27.60 2.66
N HIS A 270 7.33 26.82 1.93
CA HIS A 270 6.12 27.34 1.27
C HIS A 270 5.04 26.26 1.09
N SER A 271 3.79 26.65 1.32
CA SER A 271 2.57 25.89 1.00
C SER A 271 2.21 26.10 -0.48
N HIS A 272 2.22 25.01 -1.25
CA HIS A 272 1.51 24.77 -2.53
C HIS A 272 1.74 25.75 -3.71
N GLY A 273 2.42 25.29 -4.77
CA GLY A 273 2.73 26.05 -5.99
C GLY A 273 1.61 26.14 -7.04
N HIS A 274 1.91 26.80 -8.17
CA HIS A 274 0.93 27.24 -9.18
C HIS A 274 0.43 26.09 -10.08
N GLY A 275 -0.90 25.91 -10.16
CA GLY A 275 -1.56 24.98 -11.07
C GLY A 275 -1.68 25.51 -12.50
N HIS A 276 -1.61 24.62 -13.51
CA HIS A 276 -1.91 24.95 -14.90
C HIS A 276 -3.42 24.77 -15.15
N GLY A 277 -4.17 25.86 -15.14
CA GLY A 277 -5.50 25.89 -15.73
C GLY A 277 -5.38 26.05 -17.24
N HIS A 278 -5.88 25.10 -18.02
CA HIS A 278 -6.19 25.38 -19.43
C HIS A 278 -7.36 26.35 -19.47
N GLY A 279 -7.07 27.65 -19.48
CA GLY A 279 -8.03 28.69 -19.79
C GLY A 279 -8.23 28.76 -21.30
N GLU A 280 -9.16 27.98 -21.84
CA GLU A 280 -9.90 28.45 -23.00
C GLU A 280 -10.74 29.65 -22.55
N GLY A 281 -10.50 30.82 -23.13
CA GLY A 281 -11.48 31.90 -23.10
C GLY A 281 -11.08 33.17 -22.36
N ASN A 282 -10.76 34.16 -23.19
CA ASN A 282 -11.04 35.59 -23.02
C ASN A 282 -10.04 36.43 -22.22
N ALA A 283 -9.07 36.96 -22.95
CA ALA A 283 -8.56 38.31 -22.69
C ALA A 283 -9.73 39.30 -22.81
N GLY A 284 -10.05 40.04 -21.75
CA GLY A 284 -10.95 41.19 -21.88
C GLY A 284 -11.56 41.72 -20.59
N GLY A 285 -11.12 42.92 -20.21
CA GLY A 285 -11.90 43.90 -19.45
C GLY A 285 -11.74 43.81 -17.91
N GLY A 286 -11.47 44.87 -17.17
CA GLY A 286 -11.54 46.28 -17.53
C GLY A 286 -10.72 47.15 -16.59
N VAL A 287 -10.26 48.25 -17.19
CA VAL A 287 -9.80 49.46 -16.52
C VAL A 287 -10.97 49.98 -15.67
N GLY A 288 -10.76 50.01 -14.35
CA GLY A 288 -11.56 50.79 -13.41
C GLY A 288 -10.86 52.13 -13.17
N GLU A 289 -11.48 53.16 -13.70
CA GLU A 289 -11.16 54.58 -13.69
C GLU A 289 -10.96 55.12 -12.24
N LEU A 290 -9.95 55.98 -12.06
CA LEU A 290 -9.86 56.93 -10.95
C LEU A 290 -9.96 58.34 -11.56
N ASP A 291 -10.89 59.11 -10.98
CA ASP A 291 -11.33 60.50 -11.22
C ASP A 291 -12.19 60.82 -12.46
#